data_AF-A0A4R4XHV1-F1
#
_entry.id   AF-A0A4R4XHV1-F1
#
_cell.length_a   1.000
_cell.length_b   1.000
_cell.length_c   1.000
_cell.angle_alpha   90.00
_cell.angle_beta   90.00
_cell.angle_gamma   90.00
#
_symmetry.space_group_name_H-M   'P 1'
#
loop_
_entity.id
_entity.type
_entity.pdbx_description
1 polymer ?
#
loop_
_entity_poly.entity_id
_entity_poly.type
_entity_poly.pdbx_seq_one_letter_code
_entity_poly.pdbx_strand_id
1 'polypeptide(L)'
;MFNHEPDDYDCPFCRLIGGGEDDLTKQQDIVLRTDRALAFVASRWWPNNRGHVLVVPTAHHENLYDLPPSYGHAVHDVVRDVAVAIRHTYGCAGISTRQLREYFTLARR
;
A
#
# COMPACT_ATOMS: atom_id res chain seq x y z
N MET A 1 18.82 -9.49 -1.24
CA MET A 1 17.90 -9.73 -0.11
C MET A 1 17.21 -11.06 -0.32
N PHE A 2 16.64 -11.68 0.72
CA PHE A 2 15.75 -12.83 0.55
C PHE A 2 14.30 -12.35 0.38
N ASN A 3 13.61 -12.91 -0.60
CA ASN A 3 12.23 -12.65 -0.96
C ASN A 3 11.42 -13.94 -0.65
N HIS A 4 10.26 -13.77 -0.03
CA HIS A 4 9.38 -14.84 0.44
C HIS A 4 8.31 -15.24 -0.57
N GLU A 5 8.14 -14.49 -1.65
CA GLU A 5 7.15 -14.81 -2.67
C GLU A 5 7.42 -16.19 -3.30
N PRO A 6 6.39 -17.05 -3.41
CA PRO A 6 6.51 -18.29 -4.18
C PRO A 6 6.75 -18.01 -5.66
N ASP A 7 7.29 -19.02 -6.36
CA ASP A 7 7.27 -19.04 -7.82
C ASP A 7 5.81 -18.94 -8.32
N ASP A 8 5.61 -18.19 -9.41
CA ASP A 8 4.31 -17.93 -10.03
C ASP A 8 3.25 -17.25 -9.12
N TYR A 9 3.70 -16.48 -8.12
CA TYR A 9 2.79 -15.70 -7.27
C TYR A 9 2.02 -14.63 -8.06
N ASP A 10 0.71 -14.82 -8.17
CA ASP A 10 -0.20 -13.82 -8.75
C ASP A 10 -0.51 -12.72 -7.72
N CYS A 11 0.31 -11.67 -7.75
CA CYS A 11 0.19 -10.54 -6.84
C CYS A 11 -1.09 -9.72 -7.11
N PRO A 12 -2.01 -9.60 -6.12
CA PRO A 12 -3.26 -8.87 -6.30
C PRO A 12 -3.04 -7.38 -6.58
N PHE A 13 -1.95 -6.79 -6.07
CA PHE A 13 -1.62 -5.40 -6.35
C PHE A 13 -1.12 -5.20 -7.78
N CYS A 14 -0.32 -6.12 -8.32
CA CYS A 14 0.10 -6.10 -9.71
C CYS A 14 -1.11 -6.23 -10.66
N ARG A 15 -2.06 -7.11 -10.33
CA ARG A 15 -3.33 -7.22 -11.05
C ARG A 15 -4.08 -5.89 -11.06
N LEU A 16 -4.25 -5.24 -9.90
CA LEU A 16 -4.89 -3.93 -9.79
C LEU A 16 -4.16 -2.84 -10.58
N ILE A 17 -2.82 -2.83 -10.53
CA ILE A 17 -2.00 -1.88 -11.29
C ILE A 17 -2.21 -2.08 -12.80
N GLY A 18 -2.30 -3.32 -13.27
CA GLY A 18 -2.54 -3.71 -14.67
C GLY A 18 -3.98 -3.53 -15.16
N GLY A 19 -4.88 -3.00 -14.34
CA GLY A 19 -6.28 -2.75 -14.70
C GLY A 19 -7.25 -3.90 -14.40
N GLY A 20 -6.77 -4.99 -13.81
CA GLY A 20 -7.62 -6.08 -13.30
C GLY A 20 -8.24 -5.76 -11.94
N GLU A 21 -9.18 -6.59 -11.50
CA GLU A 21 -9.83 -6.45 -10.20
C GLU A 21 -10.31 -7.81 -9.68
N ASP A 22 -10.62 -7.87 -8.38
CA ASP A 22 -11.19 -9.04 -7.72
C ASP A 22 -12.18 -8.63 -6.62
N ASP A 23 -12.70 -9.57 -5.85
CA ASP A 23 -13.70 -9.29 -4.79
C ASP A 23 -13.17 -8.40 -3.67
N LEU A 24 -11.86 -8.26 -3.52
CA LEU A 24 -11.21 -7.48 -2.47
C LEU A 24 -10.62 -6.16 -2.97
N THR A 25 -10.37 -6.01 -4.26
CA THR A 25 -9.72 -4.82 -4.83
C THR A 25 -10.38 -4.47 -6.15
N LYS A 26 -11.05 -3.32 -6.21
CA LYS A 26 -11.76 -2.84 -7.40
C LYS A 26 -11.05 -1.65 -8.03
N GLN A 27 -11.14 -1.50 -9.35
CA GLN A 27 -10.54 -0.35 -10.04
C GLN A 27 -11.10 1.00 -9.53
N GLN A 28 -12.38 1.02 -9.16
CA GLN A 28 -13.05 2.22 -8.63
C GLN A 28 -12.51 2.67 -7.26
N ASP A 29 -11.81 1.80 -6.53
CA ASP A 29 -11.26 2.13 -5.21
C ASP A 29 -9.90 2.83 -5.30
N ILE A 30 -9.34 2.97 -6.51
CA ILE A 30 -8.12 3.71 -6.78
C ILE A 30 -8.40 5.21 -6.66
N VAL A 31 -7.71 5.86 -5.72
CA VAL A 31 -7.89 7.29 -5.42
C VAL A 31 -6.80 8.17 -6.02
N LEU A 32 -5.63 7.60 -6.33
CA LEU A 32 -4.52 8.30 -6.97
C LEU A 32 -3.61 7.33 -7.70
N ARG A 33 -3.20 7.67 -8.92
CA ARG A 33 -2.21 6.95 -9.72
C ARG A 33 -1.15 7.92 -10.24
N THR A 34 0.11 7.52 -10.11
CA THR A 34 1.27 8.18 -10.69
C THR A 34 2.08 7.17 -11.50
N ASP A 35 3.16 7.60 -12.14
CA ASP A 35 4.05 6.70 -12.88
C ASP A 35 4.67 5.61 -11.99
N ARG A 36 4.95 5.93 -10.72
CA ARG A 36 5.72 5.06 -9.79
C ARG A 36 4.99 4.62 -8.53
N ALA A 37 3.80 5.15 -8.25
CA ALA A 37 3.03 4.80 -7.07
C ALA A 37 1.51 4.84 -7.34
N LEU A 38 0.78 3.99 -6.64
CA LEU A 38 -0.67 3.85 -6.69
C LEU A 38 -1.23 3.89 -5.27
N ALA A 39 -2.34 4.60 -5.06
CA ALA A 39 -3.08 4.61 -3.81
C ALA A 39 -4.53 4.18 -4.02
N PHE A 40 -5.03 3.30 -3.15
CA PHE A 40 -6.39 2.78 -3.19
C PHE A 40 -6.94 2.47 -1.80
N VAL A 41 -8.26 2.51 -1.65
CA VAL A 41 -8.94 2.21 -0.38
C VAL A 41 -8.83 0.72 -0.08
N ALA A 42 -8.40 0.37 1.14
CA ALA A 42 -8.27 -1.03 1.55
C ALA A 42 -9.65 -1.66 1.79
N SER A 43 -9.87 -2.88 1.32
CA SER A 43 -11.12 -3.63 1.55
C SER A 43 -11.29 -4.16 2.97
N ARG A 44 -10.21 -4.21 3.75
CA ARG A 44 -10.24 -4.55 5.18
C ARG A 44 -9.55 -3.46 5.96
N TRP A 45 -10.04 -3.16 7.15
CA TRP A 45 -9.46 -2.17 8.03
C TRP A 45 -9.61 -2.54 9.49
N TRP A 46 -8.81 -1.91 10.35
CA TRP A 46 -9.01 -2.01 11.78
C TRP A 46 -10.31 -1.32 12.21
N PRO A 47 -11.00 -1.82 13.25
CA PRO A 47 -12.35 -1.35 13.62
C PRO A 47 -12.49 0.18 13.74
N ASN A 48 -11.44 0.86 14.20
CA ASN A 48 -11.43 2.30 14.46
C ASN A 48 -10.87 3.15 13.30
N ASN A 49 -10.40 2.53 12.22
CA ASN A 49 -9.70 3.21 11.11
C ASN A 49 -10.38 2.88 9.76
N ARG A 50 -11.68 3.18 9.66
CA ARG A 50 -12.45 2.95 8.42
C ARG A 50 -11.87 3.78 7.27
N GLY A 51 -11.81 3.19 6.07
CA GLY A 51 -11.36 3.90 4.88
C GLY A 51 -9.86 4.21 4.85
N HIS A 52 -9.02 3.39 5.50
CA HIS A 52 -7.58 3.54 5.32
C HIS A 52 -7.16 3.20 3.88
N VAL A 53 -6.08 3.83 3.44
CA VAL A 53 -5.56 3.73 2.09
C VAL A 53 -4.25 2.95 2.11
N LEU A 54 -4.08 2.06 1.15
CA LEU A 54 -2.80 1.43 0.85
C LEU A 54 -2.12 2.23 -0.26
N VAL A 55 -0.82 2.45 -0.09
CA VAL A 55 0.04 3.06 -1.12
C VAL A 55 1.12 2.06 -1.49
N VAL A 56 1.21 1.72 -2.77
CA VAL A 56 2.12 0.69 -3.30
C VAL A 56 2.93 1.25 -4.48
N PRO A 57 4.16 0.77 -4.72
CA PRO A 57 4.86 1.07 -5.97
C PRO A 57 4.12 0.46 -7.17
N THR A 58 4.24 1.08 -8.35
CA THR A 58 3.64 0.53 -9.59
C THR A 58 4.45 -0.61 -10.21
N ALA A 59 5.71 -0.78 -9.79
CA ALA A 59 6.51 -1.96 -10.10
C ALA A 59 6.52 -2.90 -8.89
N HIS A 60 6.55 -4.21 -9.15
CA HIS A 60 6.58 -5.21 -8.10
C HIS A 60 7.93 -5.21 -7.39
N HIS A 61 7.90 -4.87 -6.11
CA HIS A 61 9.01 -4.97 -5.18
C HIS A 61 8.45 -5.57 -3.90
N GLU A 62 8.93 -6.75 -3.51
CA GLU A 62 8.32 -7.50 -2.42
C GLU A 62 8.45 -6.76 -1.09
N ASN A 63 9.59 -6.09 -0.85
CA ASN A 63 9.85 -5.46 0.42
C ASN A 63 10.61 -4.13 0.29
N LEU A 64 10.88 -3.51 1.44
CA LEU A 64 11.55 -2.21 1.47
C LEU A 64 13.03 -2.30 1.09
N TYR A 65 13.64 -3.48 1.25
CA TYR A 65 15.08 -3.62 1.13
C TYR A 65 15.57 -3.76 -0.30
N ASP A 66 14.69 -4.22 -1.21
CA ASP A 66 14.91 -4.26 -2.65
C ASP A 66 14.21 -3.11 -3.40
N LEU A 67 13.49 -2.25 -2.68
CA LEU A 67 12.80 -1.09 -3.26
C LEU A 67 13.80 -0.03 -3.76
N PRO A 68 13.81 0.28 -5.07
CA PRO A 68 14.68 1.33 -5.58
C PRO A 68 14.30 2.71 -5.01
N PRO A 69 15.28 3.61 -4.76
CA PRO A 69 15.00 4.92 -4.18
C PRO A 69 13.97 5.75 -4.94
N SER A 70 13.93 5.66 -6.27
CA SER A 70 12.96 6.37 -7.11
C SER A 70 11.51 5.95 -6.85
N TYR A 71 11.28 4.67 -6.55
CA TYR A 71 9.97 4.16 -6.15
C TYR A 71 9.68 4.49 -4.69
N GLY A 72 10.67 4.38 -3.81
CA GLY A 72 10.53 4.77 -2.39
C GLY A 72 10.12 6.23 -2.21
N HIS A 73 10.75 7.15 -2.94
CA HIS A 73 10.39 8.58 -2.94
C HIS A 73 8.96 8.79 -3.45
N ALA A 74 8.62 8.21 -4.60
CA ALA A 74 7.29 8.37 -5.19
C ALA A 74 6.17 7.82 -4.28
N VAL A 75 6.39 6.68 -3.63
CA VAL A 75 5.46 6.13 -2.64
C VAL A 75 5.29 7.11 -1.48
N HIS A 76 6.38 7.69 -0.96
CA HIS A 76 6.30 8.61 0.16
C HIS A 76 5.61 9.94 -0.20
N ASP A 77 5.82 10.45 -1.42
CA ASP A 77 5.11 11.63 -1.93
C ASP A 77 3.59 11.36 -1.96
N VAL A 78 3.17 10.20 -2.49
CA VAL A 78 1.76 9.79 -2.50
C VAL A 78 1.22 9.57 -1.08
N VAL A 79 2.00 9.00 -0.16
CA VAL A 79 1.60 8.85 1.25
C VAL A 79 1.30 10.21 1.87
N ARG A 80 2.14 11.23 1.62
CA ARG A 80 1.91 12.58 2.11
C ARG A 80 0.61 13.17 1.57
N ASP A 81 0.37 13.07 0.26
CA ASP A 81 -0.82 13.63 -0.38
C ASP A 81 -2.10 12.95 0.12
N VAL A 82 -2.07 11.62 0.26
CA VAL A 82 -3.17 10.84 0.86
C VAL A 82 -3.39 11.23 2.32
N ALA A 83 -2.34 11.40 3.13
CA ALA A 83 -2.48 11.79 4.53
C ALA A 83 -3.15 13.17 4.68
N VAL A 84 -2.80 14.12 3.81
CA VAL A 84 -3.45 15.44 3.76
C VAL A 84 -4.92 15.29 3.36
N ALA A 85 -5.22 14.53 2.32
CA ALA A 85 -6.59 14.30 1.85
C ALA A 85 -7.46 13.64 2.94
N ILE A 86 -6.99 12.56 3.57
CA ILE A 86 -7.70 11.87 4.65
C ILE A 86 -7.96 12.83 5.82
N ARG A 87 -6.98 13.64 6.21
CA ARG A 87 -7.16 14.62 7.29
C ARG A 87 -8.26 15.62 6.99
N HIS A 88 -8.32 16.13 5.76
CA HIS A 88 -9.38 17.07 5.35
C HIS A 88 -10.75 16.39 5.23
N THR A 89 -10.81 15.17 4.68
CA THR A 89 -12.05 14.45 4.44
C THR A 89 -12.70 13.97 5.75
N TYR A 90 -11.92 13.49 6.71
CA TYR A 90 -12.44 12.92 7.96
C TYR A 90 -12.33 13.85 9.17
N GLY A 91 -11.68 15.01 9.04
CA GLY A 91 -11.50 15.96 10.15
C GLY A 91 -10.71 15.38 11.31
N CYS A 92 -9.81 14.40 11.07
CA CYS A 92 -9.07 13.72 12.12
C CYS A 92 -7.90 14.57 12.64
N ALA A 93 -7.50 14.32 13.90
CA ALA A 93 -6.39 15.03 14.54
C ALA A 93 -5.02 14.59 14.00
N GLY A 94 -4.91 13.39 13.43
CA GLY A 94 -3.65 12.85 12.93
C GLY A 94 -3.82 11.57 12.12
N ILE A 95 -2.72 11.14 11.52
CA ILE A 95 -2.62 9.95 10.65
C ILE A 95 -1.46 9.09 11.15
N SER A 96 -1.61 7.78 11.03
CA SER A 96 -0.51 6.83 11.23
C SER A 96 -0.18 6.14 9.92
N THR A 97 1.11 5.98 9.63
CA THR A 97 1.62 5.25 8.47
C THR A 97 2.27 3.97 8.96
N ARG A 98 1.97 2.83 8.34
CA ARG A 98 2.55 1.53 8.72
C ARG A 98 2.96 0.76 7.47
N GLN A 99 4.19 0.30 7.47
CA GLN A 99 4.71 -0.69 6.53
C GLN A 99 5.10 -1.92 7.35
N LEU A 100 4.65 -3.09 6.91
CA LEU A 100 4.94 -4.37 7.56
C LEU A 100 5.62 -5.27 6.53
N ARG A 101 6.70 -5.94 6.93
CA ARG A 101 7.42 -6.90 6.09
C ARG A 101 7.10 -8.33 6.48
N GLU A 102 7.19 -8.60 7.78
CA GLU A 102 6.99 -9.91 8.37
C GLU A 102 6.24 -9.75 9.70
N TYR A 103 5.60 -10.83 10.17
CA TYR A 103 5.10 -10.83 11.54
C TYR A 103 6.28 -10.57 12.47
N PHE A 104 6.13 -9.59 13.37
CA PHE A 104 6.93 -9.52 14.58
C PHE A 104 6.50 -10.72 15.44
N THR A 105 6.89 -11.93 15.04
CA THR A 105 6.93 -13.05 15.97
C THR A 105 7.93 -12.62 17.02
N LEU A 106 7.42 -12.30 18.20
CA LEU A 106 8.19 -12.13 19.43
C LEU A 106 9.42 -13.02 19.33
N ALA A 107 10.59 -12.40 19.36
CA ALA A 107 11.80 -13.08 19.77
C ALA A 107 11.41 -13.92 20.99
N ARG A 108 11.47 -15.24 20.83
CA ARG A 108 11.30 -16.20 21.91
C ARG A 108 12.07 -15.66 23.11
N ARG A 109 11.34 -15.23 24.14
CA ARG A 109 11.84 -15.23 25.51
C ARG A 109 11.26 -16.46 26.17
#